data_AF-A0A151RZZ3-F1
#
_entry.id   AF-A0A151RZZ3-F1
#
_cell.length_a   1.000
_cell.length_b   1.000
_cell.length_c   1.000
_cell.angle_alpha   90.00
_cell.angle_beta   90.00
_cell.angle_gamma   90.00
#
_symmetry.space_group_name_H-M   'P 1'
#
loop_
_entity.id
_entity.type
_entity.pdbx_description
1 polymer ?
#
loop_
_entity_poly.entity_id
_entity_poly.type
_entity_poly.pdbx_seq_one_letter_code
_entity_poly.pdbx_strand_id
1 'polypeptide(L)'
;MKQEYSALLKNNTWTLVQLPPNRNAIGCKWVFRIKENFDGSVNKYKAILVAKGFLQQPGFDFNETFSPVIKPVTIRLILTLAISNHWDIHQLDVNNAFLNGSLNETVYMQQPPGFEVHDSTLVCKLNKALYGLKQVPRQWFERLQYTLLQFGFKASKCDPSLFTYHRQSNIVYLIVYVDDIIIIGNSFQFTQQLINQLNSIFSLKQLGKLDYFLGIEVRHL
;
A
#
# COMPACT_ATOMS: atom_id res chain seq x y z
N MET A 1 -0.53 18.55 -7.92
CA MET A 1 0.75 18.63 -7.18
C MET A 1 0.58 19.21 -5.78
N LYS A 2 0.08 20.45 -5.63
CA LYS A 2 -0.09 21.09 -4.29
C LYS A 2 -0.80 20.21 -3.26
N GLN A 3 -1.93 19.60 -3.61
CA GLN A 3 -2.68 18.71 -2.71
C GLN A 3 -1.83 17.54 -2.19
N GLU A 4 -1.10 16.87 -3.08
CA GLU A 4 -0.21 15.76 -2.74
C GLU A 4 0.96 16.25 -1.87
N TYR A 5 1.60 17.35 -2.26
CA TYR A 5 2.69 17.96 -1.51
C TYR A 5 2.26 18.31 -0.07
N SER A 6 1.11 18.97 0.10
CA SER A 6 0.56 19.28 1.42
C SER A 6 0.26 18.02 2.24
N ALA A 7 -0.22 16.95 1.61
CA ALA A 7 -0.46 15.68 2.29
C ALA A 7 0.86 15.03 2.76
N LEU A 8 1.92 15.10 1.97
CA LEU A 8 3.26 14.61 2.33
C LEU A 8 3.85 15.40 3.51
N LEU A 9 3.72 16.73 3.49
CA LEU A 9 4.15 17.58 4.61
C LEU A 9 3.35 17.28 5.89
N LYS A 10 2.01 17.17 5.80
CA LYS A 10 1.17 16.81 6.95
C LYS A 10 1.53 15.46 7.55
N ASN A 11 2.02 14.54 6.73
CA ASN A 11 2.47 13.21 7.16
C ASN A 11 3.91 13.21 7.72
N ASN A 12 4.59 14.36 7.79
CA ASN A 12 5.99 14.48 8.16
C ASN A 12 6.89 13.55 7.33
N THR A 13 6.59 13.38 6.03
CA THR A 13 7.28 12.40 5.18
C THR A 13 8.79 12.63 5.12
N TRP A 14 9.25 13.87 5.25
CA TRP A 14 10.67 14.21 5.32
C TRP A 14 10.94 15.42 6.21
N THR A 15 12.21 15.61 6.54
CA THR A 15 12.75 16.82 7.16
C THR A 15 13.84 17.40 6.25
N LEU A 16 13.84 18.72 6.06
CA LEU A 16 14.90 19.39 5.29
C LEU A 16 16.17 19.49 6.13
N VAL A 17 17.28 19.05 5.57
CA VAL A 17 18.60 19.05 6.22
C VAL A 17 19.70 19.33 5.20
N GLN A 18 20.87 19.78 5.69
CA GLN A 18 22.08 19.77 4.87
C GLN A 18 22.48 18.33 4.55
N LEU A 19 22.90 18.07 3.31
CA LEU A 19 23.34 16.74 2.92
C LEU A 19 24.62 16.39 3.68
N PRO A 20 24.65 15.32 4.49
CA PRO A 20 25.86 14.95 5.21
C PRO A 20 27.00 14.57 4.26
N PRO A 21 28.26 14.77 4.67
CA PRO A 21 29.39 14.27 3.90
C PRO A 21 29.26 12.75 3.70
N ASN A 22 29.69 12.26 2.54
CA ASN A 22 29.63 10.84 2.15
C ASN A 22 28.21 10.26 2.03
N ARG A 23 27.18 11.11 1.88
CA ARG A 23 25.82 10.68 1.50
C ARG A 23 25.48 11.21 0.11
N ASN A 24 24.64 10.46 -0.59
CA ASN A 24 24.06 10.87 -1.86
C ASN A 24 22.57 11.11 -1.70
N ALA A 25 22.06 12.18 -2.30
CA ALA A 25 20.63 12.41 -2.40
C ALA A 25 20.11 11.85 -3.73
N ILE A 26 19.14 10.94 -3.67
CA ILE A 26 18.45 10.46 -4.88
C ILE A 26 17.52 11.55 -5.41
N GLY A 27 17.31 11.60 -6.72
CA GLY A 27 16.32 12.52 -7.29
C GLY A 27 14.88 12.07 -7.02
N CYS A 28 13.92 12.92 -7.38
CA CYS A 28 12.50 12.56 -7.43
C CYS A 28 11.84 13.15 -8.68
N LYS A 29 10.59 12.76 -8.96
CA LYS A 29 9.78 13.31 -10.04
C LYS A 29 8.28 13.24 -9.72
N TRP A 30 7.51 14.13 -10.33
CA TRP A 30 6.06 14.03 -10.34
C TRP A 30 5.58 13.06 -11.42
N VAL A 31 4.71 12.13 -11.04
CA VAL A 31 4.01 11.24 -11.96
C VAL A 31 2.54 11.64 -12.00
N PHE A 32 2.03 11.84 -13.21
CA PHE A 32 0.65 12.26 -13.45
C PHE A 32 -0.16 11.10 -14.02
N ARG A 33 -1.40 10.96 -13.55
CA ARG A 33 -2.35 9.96 -14.06
C ARG A 33 -3.75 10.55 -14.07
N ILE A 34 -4.44 10.39 -15.18
CA ILE A 34 -5.88 10.66 -15.27
C ILE A 34 -6.59 9.39 -14.80
N LYS A 35 -7.47 9.52 -13.81
CA LYS A 35 -8.43 8.48 -13.46
C LYS A 35 -9.73 8.79 -14.21
N GLU A 36 -10.26 7.79 -14.88
CA GLU A 36 -11.50 7.87 -15.65
C GLU A 36 -12.60 7.06 -14.97
N ASN A 37 -13.84 7.47 -15.19
CA ASN A 37 -15.03 6.70 -14.85
C ASN A 37 -15.25 5.59 -15.89
N PHE A 38 -16.18 4.66 -15.63
CA PHE A 38 -16.51 3.58 -16.55
C PHE A 38 -17.00 4.06 -17.93
N ASP A 39 -17.62 5.24 -17.99
CA ASP A 39 -18.07 5.87 -19.23
C ASP A 39 -16.96 6.61 -19.99
N GLY A 40 -15.71 6.54 -19.51
CA GLY A 40 -14.56 7.23 -20.09
C GLY A 40 -14.43 8.71 -19.71
N SER A 41 -15.36 9.27 -18.92
CA SER A 41 -15.26 10.64 -18.44
C SER A 41 -14.17 10.79 -17.37
N VAL A 42 -13.56 11.97 -17.27
CA VAL A 42 -12.48 12.19 -16.29
C VAL A 42 -13.06 12.21 -14.87
N ASN A 43 -12.66 11.23 -14.04
CA ASN A 43 -12.96 11.21 -12.62
C ASN A 43 -12.02 12.15 -11.83
N LYS A 44 -10.71 12.01 -12.02
CA LYS A 44 -9.71 12.74 -11.22
C LYS A 44 -8.37 12.87 -11.91
N TYR A 45 -7.77 14.05 -11.82
CA TYR A 45 -6.34 14.25 -12.12
C TYR A 45 -5.51 13.91 -10.87
N LYS A 46 -4.70 12.85 -10.96
CA LYS A 46 -3.79 12.41 -9.88
C LYS A 46 -2.36 12.85 -10.19
N ALA A 47 -1.68 13.41 -9.19
CA ALA A 47 -0.25 13.71 -9.23
C ALA A 47 0.38 13.06 -7.99
N ILE A 48 1.46 12.31 -8.18
CA ILE A 48 2.16 11.56 -7.12
C ILE A 48 3.63 11.93 -7.17
N LEU A 49 4.24 12.21 -6.02
CA LEU A 49 5.69 12.35 -5.94
C LEU A 49 6.34 10.97 -5.84
N VAL A 50 7.29 10.70 -6.72
CA VAL A 50 7.99 9.40 -6.80
C VAL A 50 9.48 9.63 -6.68
N ALA A 51 10.11 9.00 -5.71
CA ALA A 51 11.56 8.94 -5.59
C ALA A 51 12.16 8.15 -6.76
N LYS A 52 13.33 8.58 -7.25
CA LYS A 52 14.09 7.86 -8.28
C LYS A 52 14.87 6.71 -7.64
N GLY A 53 14.17 5.75 -7.03
CA GLY A 53 14.81 4.66 -6.28
C GLY A 53 15.66 3.71 -7.13
N PHE A 54 15.56 3.77 -8.46
CA PHE A 54 16.54 3.10 -9.34
C PHE A 54 17.97 3.62 -9.15
N LEU A 55 18.16 4.81 -8.57
CA LEU A 55 19.46 5.37 -8.18
C LEU A 55 19.93 4.90 -6.79
N GLN A 56 19.10 4.16 -6.03
CA GLN A 56 19.50 3.64 -4.72
C GLN A 56 20.54 2.52 -4.84
N GLN A 57 21.47 2.51 -3.89
CA GLN A 57 22.56 1.56 -3.78
C GLN A 57 22.21 0.43 -2.78
N PRO A 58 22.26 -0.86 -3.20
CA PRO A 58 22.11 -1.99 -2.28
C PRO A 58 23.18 -1.98 -1.18
N GLY A 59 22.81 -2.35 0.04
CA GLY A 59 23.69 -2.36 1.21
C GLY A 59 23.92 -0.99 1.85
N PHE A 60 23.38 0.08 1.24
CA PHE A 60 23.48 1.44 1.77
C PHE A 60 22.10 2.10 1.95
N ASP A 61 21.33 2.17 0.86
CA ASP A 61 20.00 2.79 0.84
C ASP A 61 18.88 1.77 1.09
N PHE A 62 19.17 0.49 0.90
CA PHE A 62 18.28 -0.64 1.18
C PHE A 62 19.06 -1.96 1.27
N ASN A 63 18.54 -2.91 2.03
CA ASN A 63 19.09 -4.28 2.09
C ASN A 63 18.22 -5.29 1.33
N GLU A 64 16.92 -5.30 1.57
CA GLU A 64 15.99 -6.24 0.94
C GLU A 64 14.79 -5.54 0.31
N THR A 65 14.30 -6.09 -0.80
CA THR A 65 13.23 -5.47 -1.60
C THR A 65 12.06 -6.40 -1.90
N PHE A 66 12.22 -7.70 -1.65
CA PHE A 66 11.22 -8.69 -2.02
C PHE A 66 9.93 -8.47 -1.23
N SER A 67 8.82 -8.29 -1.95
CA SER A 67 7.46 -8.30 -1.41
C SER A 67 6.67 -9.39 -2.12
N PRO A 68 5.95 -10.26 -1.39
CA PRO A 68 5.15 -11.30 -2.01
C PRO A 68 3.96 -10.71 -2.78
N VAL A 69 3.54 -11.44 -3.81
CA VAL A 69 2.36 -11.13 -4.62
C VAL A 69 1.50 -12.39 -4.66
N ILE A 70 0.20 -12.20 -4.40
CA ILE A 70 -0.77 -13.30 -4.41
C ILE A 70 -0.80 -13.99 -5.78
N LYS A 71 -0.87 -15.32 -5.78
CA LYS A 71 -0.95 -16.10 -7.02
C LYS A 71 -2.38 -16.07 -7.58
N PRO A 72 -2.55 -15.98 -8.91
CA PRO A 72 -3.87 -16.02 -9.54
C PRO A 72 -4.69 -17.27 -9.21
N VAL A 73 -4.04 -18.42 -9.00
CA VAL A 73 -4.71 -19.67 -8.58
C VAL A 73 -5.34 -19.54 -7.19
N THR A 74 -4.65 -18.86 -6.26
CA THR A 74 -5.15 -18.63 -4.90
C THR A 74 -6.34 -17.68 -4.93
N ILE A 75 -6.27 -16.62 -5.73
CA ILE A 75 -7.41 -15.70 -5.91
C ILE A 75 -8.65 -16.47 -6.39
N ARG A 76 -8.51 -17.25 -7.47
CA ARG A 76 -9.62 -18.04 -8.01
C ARG A 76 -10.20 -19.00 -6.98
N LEU A 77 -9.35 -19.74 -6.27
CA LEU A 77 -9.79 -20.68 -5.24
C LEU A 77 -10.62 -19.99 -4.14
N ILE A 78 -10.11 -18.89 -3.60
CA ILE A 78 -10.78 -18.19 -2.50
C ILE A 78 -12.09 -17.55 -2.96
N LEU A 79 -12.13 -16.98 -4.18
CA LEU A 79 -13.37 -16.46 -4.76
C LEU A 79 -14.41 -17.57 -4.99
N THR A 80 -13.99 -18.74 -5.49
CA THR A 80 -14.88 -19.90 -5.63
C THR A 80 -15.45 -20.32 -4.28
N LEU A 81 -14.62 -20.38 -3.22
CA LEU A 81 -15.09 -20.68 -1.87
C LEU A 81 -16.12 -19.65 -1.37
N ALA A 82 -15.87 -18.36 -1.59
CA ALA A 82 -16.80 -17.30 -1.22
C ALA A 82 -18.17 -17.50 -1.87
N ILE A 83 -18.18 -17.73 -3.19
CA ILE A 83 -19.40 -17.93 -3.97
C ILE A 83 -20.14 -19.20 -3.53
N SER A 84 -19.43 -20.34 -3.41
CA SER A 84 -20.05 -21.62 -3.03
C SER A 84 -20.66 -21.61 -1.63
N ASN A 85 -20.17 -20.76 -0.73
CA ASN A 85 -20.68 -20.65 0.63
C ASN A 85 -21.56 -19.41 0.87
N HIS A 86 -21.86 -18.64 -0.18
CA HIS A 86 -22.60 -17.37 -0.10
C HIS A 86 -21.99 -16.39 0.91
N TRP A 87 -20.66 -16.28 0.94
CA TRP A 87 -19.96 -15.34 1.80
C TRP A 87 -19.79 -13.97 1.14
N ASP A 88 -19.82 -12.94 1.97
CA ASP A 88 -19.58 -11.58 1.53
C ASP A 88 -18.12 -11.37 1.13
N ILE A 89 -17.93 -10.60 0.06
CA ILE A 89 -16.62 -10.22 -0.47
C ILE A 89 -16.51 -8.70 -0.37
N HIS A 90 -15.48 -8.22 0.33
CA HIS A 90 -15.20 -6.80 0.50
C HIS A 90 -13.87 -6.44 -0.14
N GLN A 91 -13.86 -5.42 -1.00
CA GLN A 91 -12.64 -4.86 -1.57
C GLN A 91 -12.28 -3.55 -0.88
N LEU A 92 -11.02 -3.43 -0.48
CA LEU A 92 -10.45 -2.29 0.21
C LEU A 92 -9.20 -1.82 -0.53
N ASP A 93 -9.04 -0.50 -0.63
CA ASP A 93 -7.84 0.17 -1.14
C ASP A 93 -7.17 0.90 0.02
N VAL A 94 -5.86 0.69 0.21
CA VAL A 94 -5.14 1.39 1.28
C VAL A 94 -4.66 2.74 0.78
N ASN A 95 -5.19 3.82 1.37
CA ASN A 95 -4.75 5.16 1.00
C ASN A 95 -3.27 5.34 1.34
N ASN A 96 -2.47 5.67 0.33
CA ASN A 96 -1.04 5.89 0.49
C ASN A 96 -0.34 4.70 1.20
N ALA A 97 -0.68 3.46 0.83
CA ALA A 97 -0.17 2.22 1.41
C ALA A 97 1.32 2.29 1.77
N PHE A 98 2.12 2.82 0.84
CA PHE A 98 3.57 2.93 0.97
C PHE A 98 4.06 3.95 2.01
N LEU A 99 3.26 4.94 2.40
CA LEU A 99 3.58 5.84 3.52
C LEU A 99 3.36 5.19 4.89
N ASN A 100 2.66 4.05 4.96
CA ASN A 100 2.45 3.30 6.19
C ASN A 100 3.64 2.38 6.54
N GLY A 101 4.57 2.16 5.58
CA GLY A 101 5.81 1.44 5.82
C GLY A 101 6.80 2.28 6.65
N SER A 102 7.53 1.62 7.55
CA SER A 102 8.64 2.25 8.28
C SER A 102 9.93 2.10 7.48
N LEU A 103 10.65 3.21 7.29
CA LEU A 103 11.93 3.21 6.60
C LEU A 103 13.03 2.86 7.62
N ASN A 104 13.68 1.70 7.45
CA ASN A 104 14.76 1.28 8.35
C ASN A 104 16.09 1.96 7.99
N GLU A 105 16.30 2.24 6.71
CA GLU A 105 17.49 2.91 6.19
C GLU A 105 17.32 4.43 6.17
N THR A 106 18.43 5.17 6.23
CA THR A 106 18.39 6.62 6.03
C THR A 106 18.55 6.94 4.55
N VAL A 107 17.48 7.44 3.92
CA VAL A 107 17.47 7.86 2.52
C VAL A 107 17.35 9.38 2.42
N TYR A 108 18.21 9.98 1.62
CA TYR A 108 18.15 11.40 1.27
C TYR A 108 17.61 11.56 -0.13
N MET A 109 16.72 12.52 -0.32
CA MET A 109 16.08 12.81 -1.60
C MET A 109 16.23 14.29 -1.93
N GLN A 110 16.46 14.64 -3.18
CA GLN A 110 16.38 16.02 -3.65
C GLN A 110 14.99 16.58 -3.40
N GLN A 111 14.90 17.90 -3.23
CA GLN A 111 13.63 18.57 -3.02
C GLN A 111 12.67 18.34 -4.21
N PRO A 112 11.35 18.26 -3.96
CA PRO A 112 10.38 18.03 -5.03
C PRO A 112 10.39 19.18 -6.06
N PRO A 113 10.50 18.88 -7.37
CA PRO A 113 10.51 19.91 -8.39
C PRO A 113 9.30 20.84 -8.32
N GLY A 114 9.53 22.15 -8.30
CA GLY A 114 8.51 23.20 -8.19
C GLY A 114 8.03 23.48 -6.75
N PHE A 115 8.68 22.89 -5.75
CA PHE A 115 8.41 23.09 -4.32
C PHE A 115 9.70 23.25 -3.50
N GLU A 116 10.79 23.62 -4.15
CA GLU A 116 12.07 23.88 -3.50
C GLU A 116 11.99 25.12 -2.61
N VAL A 117 12.64 25.06 -1.45
CA VAL A 117 12.87 26.25 -0.62
C VAL A 117 14.01 27.09 -1.21
N HIS A 118 14.15 28.34 -0.76
CA HIS A 118 15.18 29.26 -1.25
C HIS A 118 16.61 28.70 -1.17
N ASP A 119 16.89 27.88 -0.15
CA ASP A 119 18.16 27.18 -0.04
C ASP A 119 18.12 25.86 -0.84
N SER A 120 18.73 25.89 -2.02
CA SER A 120 18.85 24.74 -2.92
C SER A 120 19.85 23.68 -2.44
N THR A 121 20.66 23.98 -1.42
CA THR A 121 21.62 23.02 -0.85
C THR A 121 20.95 22.01 0.08
N LEU A 122 19.77 22.34 0.61
CA LEU A 122 19.01 21.45 1.47
C LEU A 122 18.42 20.25 0.70
N VAL A 123 18.38 19.11 1.37
CA VAL A 123 17.80 17.86 0.88
C VAL A 123 16.73 17.34 1.85
N CYS A 124 15.81 16.54 1.33
CA CYS A 124 14.81 15.84 2.12
C CYS A 124 15.42 14.58 2.74
N LYS A 125 15.63 14.55 4.06
CA LYS A 125 15.85 13.30 4.80
C LYS A 125 14.48 12.63 4.99
N LEU A 126 14.28 11.47 4.37
CA LEU A 126 13.00 10.77 4.42
C LEU A 126 12.78 10.16 5.81
N ASN A 127 11.65 10.52 6.44
CA ASN A 127 11.19 9.94 7.70
C ASN A 127 10.19 8.80 7.47
N LYS A 128 9.52 8.81 6.31
CA LYS A 128 8.60 7.76 5.87
C LYS A 128 9.03 7.21 4.52
N ALA A 129 8.66 5.97 4.27
CA ALA A 129 8.72 5.37 2.96
C ALA A 129 7.96 6.22 1.93
N LEU A 130 8.45 6.25 0.69
CA LEU A 130 7.87 7.00 -0.42
C LEU A 130 7.80 6.13 -1.67
N TYR A 131 6.80 6.39 -2.54
CA TYR A 131 6.71 5.72 -3.85
C TYR A 131 8.04 5.80 -4.61
N GLY A 132 8.42 4.71 -5.26
CA GLY A 132 9.61 4.63 -6.11
C GLY A 132 10.88 4.20 -5.40
N LEU A 133 10.91 4.21 -4.07
CA LEU A 133 11.97 3.54 -3.30
C LEU A 133 11.84 2.02 -3.42
N LYS A 134 12.98 1.30 -3.51
CA LYS A 134 13.01 -0.13 -3.82
C LYS A 134 12.46 -1.03 -2.71
N GLN A 135 12.68 -0.69 -1.44
CA GLN A 135 12.29 -1.49 -0.28
C GLN A 135 10.84 -1.29 0.18
N VAL A 136 10.16 -0.30 -0.38
CA VAL A 136 8.89 0.19 0.16
C VAL A 136 7.72 -0.79 0.03
N PRO A 137 7.54 -1.52 -1.08
CA PRO A 137 6.52 -2.56 -1.16
C PRO A 137 6.67 -3.60 -0.05
N ARG A 138 7.92 -4.00 0.25
CA ARG A 138 8.23 -4.95 1.32
C ARG A 138 7.89 -4.38 2.69
N GLN A 139 8.34 -3.17 3.01
CA GLN A 139 8.09 -2.53 4.31
C GLN A 139 6.60 -2.34 4.58
N TRP A 140 5.82 -2.00 3.55
CA TRP A 140 4.37 -1.97 3.63
C TRP A 140 3.80 -3.36 3.97
N PHE A 141 4.20 -4.39 3.20
CA PHE A 141 3.72 -5.75 3.41
C PHE A 141 4.08 -6.28 4.82
N GLU A 142 5.31 -6.04 5.30
CA GLU A 142 5.75 -6.44 6.64
C GLU A 142 4.92 -5.78 7.74
N ARG A 143 4.61 -4.47 7.59
CA ARG A 143 3.76 -3.74 8.55
C ARG A 143 2.33 -4.28 8.57
N LEU A 144 1.76 -4.56 7.40
CA LEU A 144 0.43 -5.15 7.29
C LEU A 144 0.41 -6.56 7.89
N GLN A 145 1.35 -7.41 7.50
CA GLN A 145 1.51 -8.76 8.02
C GLN A 145 1.62 -8.75 9.55
N TYR A 146 2.50 -7.93 10.11
CA TYR A 146 2.66 -7.80 11.56
C TYR A 146 1.31 -7.50 12.24
N THR A 147 0.57 -6.53 11.70
CA THR A 147 -0.73 -6.12 12.24
C THR A 147 -1.76 -7.24 12.17
N LEU A 148 -1.85 -7.94 11.03
CA LEU A 148 -2.77 -9.08 10.86
C LEU A 148 -2.45 -10.23 11.81
N LEU A 149 -1.17 -10.53 12.03
CA LEU A 149 -0.74 -11.54 13.00
C LEU A 149 -1.17 -11.16 14.43
N GLN A 150 -1.08 -9.88 14.81
CA GLN A 150 -1.60 -9.40 16.11
C GLN A 150 -3.13 -9.55 16.22
N PHE A 151 -3.86 -9.44 15.12
CA PHE A 151 -5.30 -9.73 15.08
C PHE A 151 -5.63 -11.22 15.10
N GLY A 152 -4.62 -12.10 15.14
CA GLY A 152 -4.77 -13.54 15.23
C GLY A 152 -4.86 -14.26 13.89
N PHE A 153 -4.60 -13.57 12.77
CA PHE A 153 -4.46 -14.22 11.47
C PHE A 153 -3.20 -15.08 11.41
N LYS A 154 -3.19 -16.01 10.45
CA LYS A 154 -2.01 -16.80 10.06
C LYS A 154 -1.75 -16.61 8.58
N ALA A 155 -0.51 -16.28 8.24
CA ALA A 155 -0.05 -16.25 6.85
C ALA A 155 0.00 -17.69 6.29
N SER A 156 -0.46 -17.88 5.06
CA SER A 156 -0.38 -19.16 4.36
C SER A 156 1.06 -19.45 3.96
N LYS A 157 1.48 -20.70 4.14
CA LYS A 157 2.81 -21.18 3.71
C LYS A 157 2.91 -21.32 2.19
N CYS A 158 1.80 -21.61 1.52
CA CYS A 158 1.77 -21.85 0.08
C CYS A 158 1.69 -20.54 -0.73
N ASP A 159 1.12 -19.50 -0.11
CA ASP A 159 0.98 -18.17 -0.69
C ASP A 159 1.03 -17.10 0.42
N PRO A 160 2.18 -16.44 0.64
CA PRO A 160 2.37 -15.52 1.76
C PRO A 160 1.43 -14.32 1.77
N SER A 161 0.85 -13.97 0.62
CA SER A 161 -0.12 -12.88 0.49
C SER A 161 -1.56 -13.29 0.85
N LEU A 162 -1.78 -14.55 1.23
CA LEU A 162 -3.04 -15.05 1.78
C LEU A 162 -2.93 -15.18 3.31
N PHE A 163 -3.84 -14.54 4.02
CA PHE A 163 -4.01 -14.65 5.46
C PHE A 163 -5.32 -15.35 5.80
N THR A 164 -5.28 -16.22 6.78
CA THR A 164 -6.44 -17.00 7.24
C THR A 164 -6.70 -16.75 8.71
N TYR A 165 -7.97 -16.61 9.06
CA TYR A 165 -8.43 -16.53 10.45
C TYR A 165 -9.51 -17.57 10.65
N HIS A 166 -9.27 -18.45 11.63
CA HIS A 166 -10.21 -19.50 12.03
C HIS A 166 -10.23 -19.55 13.55
N ARG A 167 -11.29 -19.01 14.17
CA ARG A 167 -11.54 -19.13 15.61
C ARG A 167 -13.03 -19.21 15.87
N GLN A 168 -13.41 -20.16 16.73
CA GLN A 168 -14.81 -20.45 17.04
C GLN A 168 -15.60 -20.70 15.74
N SER A 169 -16.67 -19.93 15.50
CA SER A 169 -17.49 -19.98 14.29
C SER A 169 -17.05 -18.99 13.21
N ASN A 170 -16.02 -18.17 13.43
CA ASN A 170 -15.59 -17.15 12.46
C ASN A 170 -14.47 -17.67 11.56
N ILE A 171 -14.71 -17.58 10.25
CA ILE A 171 -13.77 -17.91 9.18
C ILE A 171 -13.60 -16.66 8.32
N VAL A 172 -12.36 -16.20 8.16
CA VAL A 172 -12.01 -15.09 7.28
C VAL A 172 -10.77 -15.44 6.47
N TYR A 173 -10.85 -15.19 5.17
CA TYR A 173 -9.73 -15.17 4.24
C TYR A 173 -9.45 -13.72 3.84
N LEU A 174 -8.20 -13.31 3.95
CA LEU A 174 -7.74 -11.98 3.55
C LEU A 174 -6.63 -12.13 2.53
N ILE A 175 -6.84 -11.58 1.34
CA ILE A 175 -5.88 -11.55 0.24
C ILE A 175 -5.29 -10.15 0.13
N VAL A 176 -3.97 -10.08 -0.02
CA VAL A 176 -3.25 -8.82 -0.25
C VAL A 176 -2.65 -8.83 -1.65
N TYR A 177 -2.94 -7.79 -2.44
CA TYR A 177 -2.25 -7.51 -3.69
C TYR A 177 -1.77 -6.07 -3.69
N VAL A 178 -0.49 -5.86 -3.37
CA VAL A 178 0.12 -4.53 -3.29
C VAL A 178 -0.67 -3.61 -2.33
N ASP A 179 -1.46 -2.68 -2.85
CA ASP A 179 -2.30 -1.73 -2.12
C ASP A 179 -3.77 -2.15 -1.99
N ASP A 180 -4.21 -3.16 -2.75
CA ASP A 180 -5.55 -3.73 -2.66
C ASP A 180 -5.61 -4.88 -1.63
N ILE A 181 -6.71 -4.91 -0.87
CA ILE A 181 -7.03 -5.98 0.08
C ILE A 181 -8.43 -6.51 -0.23
N ILE A 182 -8.56 -7.83 -0.35
CA ILE A 182 -9.86 -8.51 -0.36
C ILE A 182 -10.06 -9.21 0.97
N ILE A 183 -11.22 -8.99 1.58
CA ILE A 183 -11.67 -9.69 2.79
C ILE A 183 -12.91 -10.50 2.46
N ILE A 184 -12.87 -11.79 2.77
CA ILE A 184 -13.94 -12.75 2.56
C ILE A 184 -14.19 -13.46 3.87
N GLY A 185 -15.43 -13.51 4.35
CA GLY A 185 -15.71 -14.20 5.60
C GLY A 185 -17.16 -14.62 5.74
N ASN A 186 -17.37 -15.57 6.64
CA ASN A 186 -18.70 -16.16 6.88
C ASN A 186 -19.59 -15.34 7.82
N SER A 187 -19.04 -14.31 8.47
CA SER A 187 -19.74 -13.48 9.45
C SER A 187 -19.58 -12.01 9.10
N PHE A 188 -20.67 -11.40 8.60
CA PHE A 188 -20.69 -9.98 8.24
C PHE A 188 -20.30 -9.08 9.41
N GLN A 189 -20.80 -9.36 10.62
CA GLN A 189 -20.48 -8.55 11.80
C GLN A 189 -18.98 -8.59 12.09
N PHE A 190 -18.36 -9.76 12.02
CA PHE A 190 -16.93 -9.91 12.29
C PHE A 190 -16.07 -9.27 11.19
N THR A 191 -16.44 -9.44 9.92
CA THR A 191 -15.71 -8.80 8.80
C THR A 191 -15.79 -7.28 8.88
N GLN A 192 -16.95 -6.70 9.22
CA GLN A 192 -17.07 -5.24 9.41
C GLN A 192 -16.23 -4.74 10.59
N GLN A 193 -16.20 -5.47 11.71
CA GLN A 193 -15.34 -5.11 12.85
C GLN A 193 -13.85 -5.10 12.44
N LEU A 194 -13.41 -6.12 11.71
CA LEU A 194 -12.05 -6.19 11.18
C LEU A 194 -11.73 -5.04 10.23
N ILE A 195 -12.64 -4.72 9.30
CA ILE A 195 -12.48 -3.58 8.37
C ILE A 195 -12.31 -2.28 9.16
N ASN A 196 -13.13 -2.05 10.19
CA ASN A 196 -13.03 -0.85 11.03
C ASN A 196 -11.70 -0.78 11.79
N GLN A 197 -11.21 -1.91 12.32
CA GLN A 197 -9.91 -2.00 12.98
C GLN A 197 -8.75 -1.74 12.02
N LEU A 198 -8.79 -2.27 10.80
CA LEU A 198 -7.77 -1.99 9.80
C LEU A 198 -7.84 -0.53 9.32
N ASN A 199 -9.05 0.02 9.19
CA ASN A 199 -9.26 1.41 8.78
C ASN A 199 -8.68 2.41 9.78
N SER A 200 -8.79 2.14 11.08
CA SER A 200 -8.20 3.02 12.11
C SER A 200 -6.67 3.03 12.09
N ILE A 201 -6.03 1.98 11.57
CA ILE A 201 -4.56 1.86 11.51
C ILE A 201 -4.01 2.36 10.18
N PHE A 202 -4.63 2.00 9.06
CA PHE A 202 -4.07 2.19 7.72
C PHE A 202 -4.80 3.21 6.85
N SER A 203 -5.90 3.81 7.33
CA SER A 203 -6.75 4.70 6.55
C SER A 203 -7.18 4.07 5.23
N LEU A 204 -8.14 3.17 5.32
CA LEU A 204 -8.67 2.43 4.18
C LEU A 204 -9.73 3.24 3.43
N LYS A 205 -9.79 3.04 2.12
CA LYS A 205 -10.93 3.39 1.30
C LYS A 205 -11.68 2.11 0.97
N GLN A 206 -12.91 2.00 1.47
CA GLN A 206 -13.78 0.90 1.07
C GLN A 206 -14.25 1.16 -0.36
N LEU A 207 -13.99 0.20 -1.26
CA LEU A 207 -14.37 0.32 -2.67
C LEU A 207 -15.79 -0.19 -2.94
N GLY A 208 -16.49 -0.68 -1.92
CA GLY A 208 -17.84 -1.22 -2.03
C GLY A 208 -17.84 -2.72 -2.32
N LYS A 209 -18.82 -3.18 -3.10
CA LYS A 209 -18.85 -4.57 -3.59
C LYS A 209 -17.74 -4.78 -4.62
N LEU A 210 -17.22 -5.99 -4.67
CA LEU A 210 -16.18 -6.38 -5.64
C LEU A 210 -16.81 -6.45 -7.04
N ASP A 211 -16.60 -5.43 -7.88
CA ASP A 211 -17.02 -5.45 -9.29
C ASP A 211 -15.88 -5.92 -10.21
N TYR A 212 -14.64 -5.56 -9.88
CA TYR A 212 -13.47 -5.91 -10.67
C TYR A 212 -12.20 -6.06 -9.82
N PHE A 213 -11.48 -7.15 -9.99
CA PHE A 213 -10.18 -7.36 -9.35
C PHE A 213 -9.24 -8.19 -10.20
N LEU A 214 -8.10 -7.59 -10.58
CA LEU A 214 -7.00 -8.24 -11.31
C LEU A 214 -7.43 -9.03 -12.55
N GLY A 215 -8.25 -8.41 -13.41
CA GLY A 215 -8.71 -9.08 -14.64
C GLY A 215 -9.99 -9.89 -14.47
N ILE A 216 -10.51 -10.01 -13.24
CA ILE A 216 -11.75 -10.72 -12.95
C ILE A 216 -12.86 -9.69 -12.80
N GLU A 217 -13.82 -9.69 -13.73
CA GLU A 217 -15.10 -9.00 -13.59
C GLU A 217 -16.06 -9.90 -12.80
N VAL A 218 -16.68 -9.32 -11.78
CA VAL A 218 -17.68 -9.99 -10.94
C VAL A 218 -19.04 -9.38 -11.26
N ARG A 219 -19.98 -10.24 -11.63
CA ARG A 219 -21.37 -9.86 -11.85
C ARG A 219 -22.23 -10.36 -10.70
N HIS A 220 -22.90 -9.43 -10.05
CA HIS A 220 -23.89 -9.74 -9.03
C HIS A 220 -25.22 -10.08 -9.73
N LEU A 221 -25.69 -11.32 -9.56
CA LEU A 221 -27.01 -11.77 -10.01
C LEU A 221 -28.10 -11.39 -9.00
#